data_AF-A0A6J5IUJ6-F1
#
_entry.id   AF-A0A6J5IUJ6-F1
#
_cell.length_a   1.000
_cell.length_b   1.000
_cell.length_c   1.000
_cell.angle_alpha   90.00
_cell.angle_beta   90.00
_cell.angle_gamma   90.00
#
_symmetry.space_group_name_H-M   'P 1'
#
loop_
_entity.id
_entity.type
_entity.pdbx_description
1 polymer ?
#
loop_
_entity_poly.entity_id
_entity_poly.type
_entity_poly.pdbx_seq_one_letter_code
_entity_poly.pdbx_strand_id
1 'polypeptide(L)'
;MAEIAFTQKVRTTSNGALYNGVGNAAECPSGSKWAGCSTNNSVALAVQFDPQWLQVFPGVDIDAPMFTQYGLWGNTPSLGGTNQGSMIYTFGPHALIQNKYNITLQYNGYHSQAGGQTNFGLANGLPSGGPSYYATGNGPYFYNDKGWVSLTFSSSF
;
A
#
# COMPACT_ATOMS: atom_id res chain seq x y z
N MET A 1 13.91 -12.25 2.63
CA MET A 1 14.19 -11.32 3.74
C MET A 1 12.86 -10.85 4.34
N ALA A 2 12.80 -10.70 5.65
CA ALA A 2 11.63 -10.13 6.32
C ALA A 2 12.10 -9.06 7.32
N GLU A 3 11.35 -7.97 7.42
CA GLU A 3 11.62 -6.84 8.28
C GLU A 3 10.36 -6.44 9.05
N ILE A 4 10.52 -6.11 10.32
CA ILE A 4 9.46 -5.52 11.14
C ILE A 4 9.88 -4.10 11.48
N ALA A 5 9.06 -3.13 11.12
CA ALA A 5 9.28 -1.72 11.41
C ALA A 5 8.34 -1.26 12.53
N PHE A 6 8.91 -0.70 13.60
CA PHE A 6 8.16 -0.03 14.66
C PHE A 6 8.39 1.48 14.59
N THR A 7 7.31 2.24 14.57
CA THR A 7 7.36 3.71 14.57
C THR A 7 6.61 4.25 15.78
N GLN A 8 7.23 5.19 16.50
CA GLN A 8 6.61 5.89 17.61
C GLN A 8 6.69 7.41 17.41
N LYS A 9 5.56 8.07 17.59
CA LYS A 9 5.46 9.53 17.67
C LYS A 9 6.03 10.00 18.99
N VAL A 10 7.07 10.81 18.93
CA VAL A 10 7.68 11.42 20.11
C VAL A 10 6.91 12.68 20.52
N ARG A 11 6.77 13.65 19.62
CA ARG A 11 6.07 14.92 19.90
C ARG A 11 5.66 15.61 18.60
N THR A 12 4.55 16.34 18.62
CA THR A 12 4.23 17.33 17.58
C THR A 12 4.94 18.63 17.92
N THR A 13 5.78 19.14 17.02
CA THR A 13 6.66 20.29 17.28
C THR A 13 5.93 21.63 17.25
N SER A 14 4.97 21.80 16.35
CA SER A 14 4.16 23.01 16.20
C SER A 14 2.77 22.67 15.65
N ASN A 15 1.79 23.57 15.86
CA ASN A 15 0.43 23.46 15.31
C ASN A 15 -0.24 22.11 15.57
N GLY A 16 -0.17 21.59 16.80
CA GLY A 16 -0.78 20.30 17.17
C GLY A 16 -2.28 20.21 16.91
N ALA A 17 -2.97 21.36 16.88
CA ALA A 17 -4.38 21.45 16.49
C ALA A 17 -4.63 20.99 15.04
N LEU A 18 -3.63 21.07 14.15
CA LEU A 18 -3.70 20.63 12.76
C LEU A 18 -3.16 19.21 12.54
N TYR A 19 -2.86 18.48 13.62
CA TYR A 19 -2.37 17.11 13.51
C TYR A 19 -3.52 16.12 13.28
N ASN A 20 -3.51 15.42 12.14
CA ASN A 20 -4.47 14.35 11.82
C ASN A 20 -4.20 13.07 12.62
N GLY A 21 -4.49 13.12 13.92
CA GLY A 21 -4.31 12.02 14.87
C GLY A 21 -5.60 11.60 15.54
N VAL A 22 -5.63 10.35 16.01
CA VAL A 22 -6.68 9.85 16.90
C VAL A 22 -6.81 10.78 18.11
N GLY A 23 -8.03 11.25 18.37
CA GLY A 23 -8.33 12.19 19.46
C GLY A 23 -8.31 13.68 19.07
N ASN A 24 -7.92 14.03 17.83
CA ASN A 24 -8.08 15.39 17.33
C ASN A 24 -9.31 15.51 16.42
N ALA A 25 -10.43 15.95 16.97
CA ALA A 25 -11.70 16.06 16.24
C ALA A 25 -11.70 17.10 15.11
N ALA A 26 -10.78 18.08 15.13
CA ALA A 26 -10.71 19.10 14.07
C ALA A 26 -10.18 18.53 12.75
N GLU A 27 -9.20 17.63 12.82
CA GLU A 27 -8.49 17.08 11.65
C GLU A 27 -8.85 15.62 11.38
N CYS A 28 -9.29 14.91 12.41
CA CYS A 28 -9.83 13.57 12.36
C CYS A 28 -11.22 13.57 13.03
N PRO A 29 -12.28 14.04 12.35
CA PRO A 29 -13.61 14.15 12.95
C PRO A 29 -14.20 12.81 13.41
N SER A 30 -13.81 11.72 12.75
CA SER A 30 -14.22 10.36 13.11
C SER A 30 -13.50 9.82 14.35
N GLY A 31 -12.41 10.45 14.79
CA GLY A 31 -11.58 10.04 15.93
C GLY A 31 -10.96 8.65 15.83
N SER A 32 -11.08 7.96 14.70
CA SER A 32 -10.79 6.53 14.58
C SER A 32 -9.65 6.27 13.61
N LYS A 33 -8.74 5.37 13.98
CA LYS A 33 -7.68 4.87 13.09
C LYS A 33 -8.24 4.27 11.79
N TRP A 34 -9.46 3.74 11.83
CA TRP A 34 -10.10 3.13 10.66
C TRP A 34 -10.54 4.14 9.60
N ALA A 35 -10.55 5.42 9.95
CA ALA A 35 -10.82 6.50 9.02
C ALA A 35 -9.53 7.18 8.49
N GLY A 36 -8.36 6.57 8.70
CA GLY A 36 -7.07 7.10 8.23
C GLY A 36 -6.30 7.93 9.25
N CYS A 37 -6.82 8.10 10.46
CA CYS A 37 -6.20 8.97 11.45
C CYS A 37 -4.95 8.34 12.06
N SER A 38 -3.90 9.15 12.27
CA SER A 38 -2.63 8.66 12.78
C SER A 38 -2.72 8.21 14.25
N THR A 39 -2.04 7.11 14.59
CA THR A 39 -1.83 6.66 15.97
C THR A 39 -0.44 7.04 16.48
N ASN A 40 -0.25 7.05 17.80
CA ASN A 40 1.04 7.37 18.38
C ASN A 40 2.11 6.32 18.09
N ASN A 41 1.70 5.06 17.94
CA ASN A 41 2.61 3.96 17.68
C ASN A 41 2.07 3.20 16.44
N SER A 42 2.96 2.67 15.60
CA SER A 42 2.61 1.79 14.49
C SER A 42 3.64 0.68 14.31
N VAL A 43 3.18 -0.45 13.78
CA VAL A 43 3.99 -1.62 13.43
C VAL A 43 3.63 -2.05 12.01
N ALA A 44 4.64 -2.22 11.17
CA ALA A 44 4.50 -2.78 9.83
C ALA A 44 5.44 -3.97 9.66
N LEU A 45 5.03 -4.91 8.82
CA LEU A 45 5.82 -6.04 8.37
C LEU A 45 6.10 -5.86 6.88
N ALA A 46 7.33 -6.05 6.46
CA ALA A 46 7.71 -6.12 5.05
C ALA A 46 8.42 -7.45 4.79
N VAL A 47 8.06 -8.12 3.69
CA VAL A 47 8.66 -9.39 3.27
C VAL A 47 9.02 -9.30 1.80
N GLN A 48 10.26 -9.65 1.51
CA GLN A 48 10.82 -9.75 0.17
C GLN A 48 11.26 -11.19 -0.07
N PHE A 49 10.74 -11.82 -1.10
CA PHE A 49 11.13 -13.15 -1.53
C PHE A 49 11.52 -13.09 -3.00
N ASP A 50 12.74 -13.54 -3.31
CA ASP A 50 13.30 -13.45 -4.65
C ASP A 50 13.93 -14.81 -5.03
N PRO A 51 13.12 -15.76 -5.51
CA PRO A 51 13.62 -17.03 -6.01
C PRO A 51 14.35 -16.80 -7.34
N GLN A 52 15.53 -17.40 -7.46
CA GLN A 52 16.39 -17.28 -8.63
C GLN A 52 16.59 -18.66 -9.27
N TRP A 53 16.44 -18.70 -10.60
CA TRP A 53 16.72 -19.85 -11.45
C TRP A 53 17.77 -19.45 -12.48
N LEU A 54 19.00 -19.87 -12.22
CA LEU A 54 20.15 -19.58 -13.08
C LEU A 54 20.26 -20.62 -14.19
N GLN A 55 20.64 -20.18 -15.38
CA GLN A 55 20.87 -21.01 -16.57
C GLN A 55 19.70 -21.94 -16.91
N VAL A 56 18.46 -21.45 -16.81
CA VAL A 56 17.26 -22.19 -17.25
C VAL A 56 17.39 -22.57 -18.73
N PHE A 57 17.99 -21.67 -19.51
CA PHE A 57 18.51 -21.94 -20.84
C PHE A 57 19.95 -21.42 -20.94
N PRO A 58 20.73 -21.82 -21.97
CA PRO A 58 22.06 -21.27 -22.20
C PRO A 58 22.03 -19.73 -22.30
N GLY A 59 22.58 -19.07 -21.28
CA GLY A 59 22.58 -17.62 -21.17
C GLY A 59 21.23 -16.98 -20.82
N VAL A 60 20.30 -17.70 -20.18
CA VAL A 60 19.06 -17.11 -19.66
C VAL A 60 18.94 -17.41 -18.17
N ASP A 61 18.91 -16.35 -17.38
CA ASP A 61 18.63 -16.38 -15.95
C ASP A 61 17.24 -15.79 -15.71
N ILE A 62 16.47 -16.41 -14.83
CA ILE A 62 15.12 -15.96 -14.46
C ILE A 62 15.08 -15.79 -12.95
N ASP A 63 14.53 -14.70 -12.48
CA ASP A 63 14.16 -14.48 -11.09
C ASP A 63 12.71 -14.02 -10.99
N ALA A 64 12.11 -14.10 -9.81
CA ALA A 64 10.73 -13.69 -9.62
C ALA A 64 10.56 -12.87 -8.34
N PRO A 65 10.98 -11.60 -8.32
CA PRO A 65 10.88 -10.77 -7.14
C PRO A 65 9.43 -10.61 -6.67
N MET A 66 9.20 -10.97 -5.41
CA MET A 66 7.94 -10.83 -4.70
C MET A 66 8.15 -9.95 -3.46
N PHE A 67 7.40 -8.87 -3.37
CA PHE A 67 7.39 -7.97 -2.23
C PHE A 67 5.99 -7.91 -1.63
N THR A 68 5.90 -7.85 -0.31
CA THR A 68 4.67 -7.49 0.39
C THR A 68 4.99 -6.68 1.62
N GLN A 69 4.21 -5.63 1.86
CA GLN A 69 4.26 -4.85 3.10
C GLN A 69 2.85 -4.73 3.67
N TYR A 70 2.71 -4.99 4.97
CA TYR A 70 1.44 -5.01 5.68
C TYR A 70 1.51 -4.22 6.99
N GLY A 71 0.53 -3.35 7.22
CA GLY A 71 0.38 -2.62 8.48
C GLY A 71 -0.31 -3.47 9.54
N LEU A 72 0.47 -4.01 10.47
CA LEU A 72 -0.01 -4.90 11.53
C LEU A 72 -0.84 -4.15 12.57
N TRP A 73 -0.35 -3.00 13.01
CA TRP A 73 -1.00 -2.27 14.09
C TRP A 73 -0.71 -0.77 14.01
N GLY A 74 -1.73 0.04 14.26
CA GLY A 74 -1.62 1.50 14.21
C GLY A 74 -1.42 2.07 12.81
N ASN A 75 -1.61 3.37 12.71
CA ASN A 75 -1.34 4.17 11.51
C ASN A 75 -0.12 5.04 11.75
N THR A 76 0.83 4.96 10.83
CA THR A 76 2.11 5.62 10.99
C THR A 76 1.95 7.15 11.08
N PRO A 77 2.61 7.82 12.04
CA PRO A 77 2.52 9.27 12.25
C PRO A 77 3.31 10.13 11.27
N SER A 78 3.97 9.50 10.29
CA SER A 78 4.76 10.14 9.25
C SER A 78 4.19 9.87 7.85
N LEU A 79 4.51 10.76 6.92
CA LEU A 79 4.27 10.57 5.50
C LEU A 79 4.99 9.30 4.99
N GLY A 80 4.34 8.58 4.08
CA GLY A 80 4.90 7.38 3.44
C GLY A 80 4.90 6.12 4.30
N GLY A 81 4.32 6.15 5.50
CA GLY A 81 4.18 4.97 6.34
C GLY A 81 2.97 4.11 5.97
N THR A 82 2.89 2.92 6.58
CA THR A 82 1.76 1.99 6.40
C THR A 82 0.64 2.30 7.40
N ASN A 83 -0.58 1.98 7.01
CA ASN A 83 -1.78 2.05 7.85
C ASN A 83 -2.21 0.65 8.27
N GLN A 84 -2.86 0.54 9.43
CA GLN A 84 -3.33 -0.75 9.93
C GLN A 84 -4.34 -1.38 8.96
N GLY A 85 -4.10 -2.64 8.58
CA GLY A 85 -4.94 -3.36 7.63
C GLY A 85 -4.71 -2.95 6.17
N SER A 86 -3.76 -2.05 5.89
CA SER A 86 -3.28 -1.77 4.55
C SER A 86 -2.13 -2.68 4.17
N MET A 87 -2.14 -3.09 2.91
CA MET A 87 -1.16 -3.96 2.29
C MET A 87 -0.78 -3.40 0.93
N ILE A 88 0.49 -3.44 0.60
CA ILE A 88 0.97 -3.29 -0.77
C ILE A 88 1.71 -4.57 -1.13
N TYR A 89 1.49 -5.06 -2.34
CA TYR A 89 2.14 -6.27 -2.80
C TYR A 89 2.49 -6.18 -4.26
N THR A 90 3.60 -6.81 -4.58
CA THR A 90 4.21 -6.78 -5.89
C THR A 90 4.78 -8.15 -6.16
N PHE A 91 4.53 -8.72 -7.33
CA PHE A 91 5.15 -9.97 -7.73
C PHE A 91 5.26 -10.03 -9.24
N GLY A 92 6.29 -10.68 -9.74
CA GLY A 92 6.44 -10.87 -11.16
C GLY A 92 7.77 -11.46 -11.57
N PRO A 93 7.82 -12.16 -12.72
CA PRO A 93 9.08 -12.66 -13.24
C PRO A 93 9.94 -11.54 -13.83
N HIS A 94 11.23 -11.70 -13.69
CA HIS A 94 12.27 -10.96 -14.37
C HIS A 94 13.22 -11.94 -15.05
N ALA A 95 13.63 -11.62 -16.27
CA ALA A 95 14.49 -12.46 -17.08
C ALA A 95 15.67 -11.65 -17.60
N LEU A 96 16.87 -12.21 -17.42
CA LEU A 96 18.13 -11.70 -17.93
C LEU A 96 18.64 -12.63 -19.03
N ILE A 97 18.71 -12.13 -20.26
CA ILE A 97 19.17 -12.89 -21.43
C ILE A 97 20.54 -12.37 -21.85
N GLN A 98 21.53 -13.27 -21.81
CA GLN A 98 22.93 -13.09 -22.19
C GLN A 98 23.60 -11.89 -21.52
N ASN A 99 23.12 -11.50 -20.34
CA ASN A 99 23.50 -10.27 -19.64
C ASN A 99 23.33 -8.98 -20.47
N LYS A 100 22.48 -9.02 -21.50
CA LYS A 100 22.24 -7.94 -22.44
C LYS A 100 20.80 -7.43 -22.43
N TYR A 101 19.83 -8.35 -22.32
CA TYR A 101 18.42 -8.01 -22.32
C TYR A 101 17.82 -8.29 -20.96
N ASN A 102 17.21 -7.28 -20.37
CA ASN A 102 16.52 -7.33 -19.10
C ASN A 102 15.03 -7.12 -19.36
N ILE A 103 14.21 -8.10 -18.96
CA ILE A 103 12.77 -8.09 -19.16
C ILE A 103 12.09 -8.32 -17.81
N THR A 104 11.34 -7.34 -17.32
CA THR A 104 10.59 -7.45 -16.07
C THR A 104 9.10 -7.35 -16.36
N LEU A 105 8.34 -8.36 -15.96
CA LEU A 105 6.88 -8.32 -15.95
C LEU A 105 6.44 -8.35 -14.50
N GLN A 106 5.78 -7.29 -14.03
CA GLN A 106 5.44 -7.16 -12.61
C GLN A 106 3.99 -6.73 -12.43
N TYR A 107 3.27 -7.46 -11.58
CA TYR A 107 1.95 -7.09 -11.08
C TYR A 107 2.11 -6.34 -9.75
N ASN A 108 1.42 -5.20 -9.64
CA ASN A 108 1.41 -4.34 -8.47
C ASN A 108 -0.03 -4.19 -7.98
N GLY A 109 -0.23 -4.44 -6.68
CA GLY A 109 -1.54 -4.41 -6.06
C GLY A 109 -1.53 -3.71 -4.70
N TYR A 110 -2.71 -3.25 -4.31
CA TYR A 110 -2.94 -2.53 -3.07
C TYR A 110 -4.20 -3.06 -2.41
N HIS A 111 -4.16 -3.17 -1.10
CA HIS A 111 -5.33 -3.41 -0.28
C HIS A 111 -5.29 -2.48 0.91
N SER A 112 -6.44 -2.02 1.36
CA SER A 112 -6.59 -1.08 2.46
C SER A 112 -7.96 -1.28 3.07
N GLN A 113 -8.02 -1.17 4.39
CA GLN A 113 -9.26 -1.42 5.10
C GLN A 113 -10.27 -0.34 4.74
N ALA A 114 -11.32 -0.72 4.02
CA ALA A 114 -12.40 0.18 3.66
C ALA A 114 -13.49 0.19 4.74
N GLY A 115 -14.13 1.34 4.91
CA GLY A 115 -15.29 1.52 5.79
C GLY A 115 -16.60 1.25 5.06
N GLY A 116 -17.68 1.84 5.58
CA GLY A 116 -19.03 1.67 5.03
C GLY A 116 -19.14 2.11 3.57
N GLN A 117 -19.93 1.38 2.79
CA GLN A 117 -20.26 1.74 1.42
C GLN A 117 -21.45 2.70 1.41
N THR A 118 -21.42 3.67 0.50
CA THR A 118 -22.57 4.52 0.16
C THR A 118 -22.81 4.48 -1.34
N ASN A 119 -23.94 5.01 -1.79
CA ASN A 119 -24.25 5.14 -3.21
C ASN A 119 -24.15 6.60 -3.63
N PHE A 120 -23.77 6.84 -4.89
CA PHE A 120 -23.59 8.20 -5.43
C PHE A 120 -24.81 9.10 -5.21
N GLY A 121 -26.02 8.57 -5.39
CA GLY A 121 -27.27 9.29 -5.15
C GLY A 121 -27.44 9.68 -3.68
N LEU A 122 -27.28 8.73 -2.76
CA LEU A 122 -27.43 9.00 -1.31
C LEU A 122 -26.39 10.01 -0.79
N ALA A 123 -25.15 9.93 -1.29
CA ALA A 123 -24.09 10.88 -0.93
C ALA A 123 -24.35 12.31 -1.41
N ASN A 124 -25.19 12.51 -2.45
CA ASN A 124 -25.54 13.81 -3.00
C ASN A 124 -26.99 14.25 -2.66
N GLY A 125 -27.64 13.59 -1.68
CA GLY A 125 -28.99 13.95 -1.25
C GLY A 125 -30.12 13.51 -2.19
N LEU A 126 -29.85 12.58 -3.12
CA LEU A 126 -30.87 11.96 -3.97
C LEU A 126 -31.44 10.67 -3.32
N PRO A 127 -32.72 10.33 -3.57
CA PRO A 127 -33.45 9.22 -2.93
C PRO A 127 -33.05 7.80 -3.39
N SER A 128 -31.75 7.49 -3.39
CA SER A 128 -31.13 6.25 -3.90
C SER A 128 -30.95 6.21 -5.43
N GLY A 129 -29.78 5.74 -5.86
CA GLY A 129 -29.36 5.64 -7.26
C GLY A 129 -27.84 5.74 -7.44
N GLY A 130 -27.31 5.11 -8.49
CA GLY A 130 -25.89 5.14 -8.85
C GLY A 130 -25.04 4.03 -8.21
N PRO A 131 -23.78 3.86 -8.67
CA PRO A 131 -22.89 2.80 -8.21
C PRO A 131 -22.47 2.98 -6.75
N SER A 132 -22.33 1.86 -6.03
CA SER A 132 -21.83 1.82 -4.66
C SER A 132 -20.32 2.05 -4.62
N TYR A 133 -19.83 2.81 -3.66
CA TYR A 133 -18.41 3.05 -3.43
C TYR A 133 -18.09 3.13 -1.93
N TYR A 134 -16.83 2.93 -1.56
CA TYR A 134 -16.37 3.08 -0.18
C TYR A 134 -16.32 4.57 0.20
N ALA A 135 -17.14 4.99 1.17
CA ALA A 135 -17.22 6.39 1.59
C ALA A 135 -16.08 6.80 2.52
N THR A 136 -15.47 5.83 3.20
CA THR A 136 -14.44 6.01 4.22
C THR A 136 -13.48 4.82 4.16
N GLY A 137 -12.32 4.97 4.78
CA GLY A 137 -11.39 3.86 4.96
C GLY A 137 -10.05 4.32 5.51
N ASN A 138 -9.17 3.34 5.72
CA ASN A 138 -7.85 3.52 6.27
C ASN A 138 -6.80 3.36 5.17
N GLY A 139 -6.10 4.45 4.84
CA GLY A 139 -5.11 4.47 3.77
C GLY A 139 -5.72 4.61 2.36
N PRO A 140 -5.03 4.15 1.31
CA PRO A 140 -5.48 4.25 -0.09
C PRO A 140 -6.64 3.30 -0.44
N TYR A 141 -7.72 3.25 0.36
CA TYR A 141 -8.85 2.31 0.22
C TYR A 141 -9.59 2.39 -1.13
N PHE A 142 -9.51 3.52 -1.81
CA PHE A 142 -10.05 3.75 -3.15
C PHE A 142 -9.20 3.13 -4.28
N TYR A 143 -8.04 2.57 -3.95
CA TYR A 143 -7.17 1.83 -4.87
C TYR A 143 -7.25 0.31 -4.72
N ASN A 144 -8.14 -0.21 -3.86
CA ASN A 144 -8.30 -1.66 -3.64
C ASN A 144 -8.63 -2.44 -4.93
N ASP A 145 -9.24 -1.78 -5.92
CA ASP A 145 -9.61 -2.34 -7.22
C ASP A 145 -8.62 -1.94 -8.34
N LYS A 146 -7.53 -1.25 -8.02
CA LYS A 146 -6.61 -0.63 -9.00
C LYS A 146 -5.25 -1.33 -9.06
N GLY A 147 -5.28 -2.65 -9.05
CA GLY A 147 -4.10 -3.43 -9.39
C GLY A 147 -3.70 -3.21 -10.85
N TRP A 148 -2.40 -3.23 -11.14
CA TRP A 148 -1.87 -2.93 -12.48
C TRP A 148 -0.66 -3.80 -12.82
N VAL A 149 -0.44 -3.97 -14.11
CA VAL A 149 0.70 -4.73 -14.66
C VAL A 149 1.67 -3.75 -15.31
N SER A 150 2.95 -3.97 -15.07
CA SER A 150 4.05 -3.25 -15.69
C SER A 150 4.93 -4.21 -16.48
N LEU A 151 5.33 -3.79 -17.68
CA LEU A 151 6.32 -4.48 -18.48
C LEU A 151 7.47 -3.50 -18.73
N THR A 152 8.67 -3.89 -18.30
CA THR A 152 9.89 -3.11 -18.51
C THR A 152 10.85 -3.93 -19.36
N PHE A 153 11.42 -3.29 -20.38
CA PHE A 153 12.44 -3.86 -21.23
C PHE A 153 13.65 -2.92 -21.25
N SER A 154 14.84 -3.44 -20.98
CA SER A 154 16.10 -2.71 -21.06
C SER A 154 17.13 -3.55 -21.81
N SER A 155 17.93 -2.89 -22.64
CA SER A 155 18.99 -3.52 -23.43
C SER A 155 20.28 -2.75 -23.25
N SER A 156 21.38 -3.44 -22.99
CA SER A 156 22.73 -2.89 -23.06
C SER A 156 23.40 -3.30 -24.38
N PHE A 157 24.25 -2.41 -24.92
CA PHE A 157 24.99 -2.59 -26.17
C PHE A 157 26.50 -2.54 -25.92
#